data_AF-A0A958WTZ7-F1
#
_entry.id   AF-A0A958WTZ7-F1
#
_cell.length_a   1.000
_cell.length_b   1.000
_cell.length_c   1.000
_cell.angle_alpha   90.00
_cell.angle_beta   90.00
_cell.angle_gamma   90.00
#
_symmetry.space_group_name_H-M   'P 1'
#
loop_
_entity.id
_entity.type
_entity.pdbx_description
1 polymer ?
#
loop_
_entity_poly.entity_id
_entity_poly.type
_entity_poly.pdbx_seq_one_letter_code
_entity_poly.pdbx_strand_id
1 'polypeptide(L)'
;MNGSLLHKIYQPDVCLSEQEIRDYLEGNASREDLRRVENHLLDCPLCSDAVNGVEMAGLSAIPVLENFSAFKKKLPELQEAKTRRLTPGKFMARAAAIAAIFVLGAVAYINLSQAPRGDKLFAEYFS
;
A
#
# COMPACT_ATOMS: atom_id res chain seq x y z
N MET A 1 -18.61 18.10 18.12
CA MET A 1 -19.48 16.96 17.79
C MET A 1 -18.80 15.71 18.31
N ASN A 2 -19.40 15.05 19.30
CA ASN A 2 -18.75 14.09 20.18
C ASN A 2 -18.59 12.71 19.50
N GLY A 3 -17.36 12.34 19.15
CA GLY A 3 -17.00 11.03 18.60
C GLY A 3 -17.12 9.84 19.57
N SER A 4 -17.69 10.05 20.76
CA SER A 4 -17.77 9.06 21.84
C SER A 4 -18.91 8.03 21.68
N LEU A 5 -19.87 8.24 20.76
CA LEU A 5 -21.01 7.34 20.58
C LEU A 5 -20.76 6.20 19.56
N LEU A 6 -19.77 6.35 18.67
CA LEU A 6 -19.48 5.33 17.65
C LEU A 6 -18.85 4.05 18.23
N HIS A 7 -18.12 4.16 19.35
CA HIS A 7 -17.40 3.03 19.95
C HIS A 7 -18.33 1.99 20.61
N LYS A 8 -19.59 2.34 20.90
CA LYS A 8 -20.57 1.44 21.54
C LYS A 8 -21.44 0.65 20.57
N ILE A 9 -21.50 1.06 19.29
CA ILE A 9 -22.31 0.39 18.26
C ILE A 9 -21.52 -0.74 17.60
N TYR A 10 -20.19 -0.62 17.57
CA TYR A 10 -19.27 -1.67 17.16
C TYR A 10 -18.63 -2.29 18.39
N GLN A 11 -19.40 -3.05 19.18
CA GLN A 11 -18.76 -4.09 19.97
C GLN A 11 -18.29 -5.15 18.98
N PRO A 12 -17.00 -5.52 18.96
CA PRO A 12 -16.56 -6.65 18.18
C PRO A 12 -17.14 -7.89 18.86
N ASP A 13 -18.36 -8.26 18.48
CA ASP A 13 -18.83 -9.61 18.71
C ASP A 13 -17.81 -10.51 18.05
N VAL A 14 -17.21 -11.39 18.86
CA VAL A 14 -16.23 -12.35 18.38
C VAL A 14 -16.95 -13.19 17.33
N CYS A 15 -16.58 -13.00 16.06
CA CYS A 15 -17.12 -13.80 14.96
C CYS A 15 -16.84 -15.29 15.20
N LEU A 16 -17.63 -16.15 14.57
CA LEU A 16 -17.44 -17.60 14.70
C LEU A 16 -16.02 -18.00 14.31
N SER A 17 -15.41 -18.86 15.14
CA SER A 17 -14.15 -19.49 14.83
C SER A 17 -14.33 -20.57 13.76
N GLU A 18 -13.23 -20.93 13.12
CA GLU A 18 -13.17 -22.00 12.13
C GLU A 18 -13.66 -23.34 12.69
N GLN A 19 -13.25 -23.66 13.93
CA GLN A 19 -13.65 -24.89 14.61
C GLN A 19 -15.16 -24.90 14.88
N GLU A 20 -15.74 -23.77 15.29
CA GLU A 20 -17.18 -23.68 15.55
C GLU A 20 -18.00 -23.85 14.26
N ILE A 21 -17.52 -23.31 13.14
CA ILE A 21 -18.15 -23.53 11.82
C ILE A 21 -18.05 -25.01 11.42
N ARG A 22 -16.89 -25.64 11.63
CA ARG A 22 -16.69 -27.07 11.36
C ARG A 22 -17.62 -27.93 12.19
N ASP A 23 -17.63 -27.73 13.51
CA ASP A 23 -18.43 -28.52 14.44
C ASP A 23 -19.94 -28.34 14.18
N TYR A 24 -20.35 -27.14 13.77
CA TYR A 24 -21.72 -26.86 13.33
C TYR A 24 -22.09 -27.64 12.07
N LEU A 25 -21.26 -27.62 11.03
CA LEU A 25 -21.51 -28.32 9.76
C LEU A 25 -21.43 -29.85 9.89
N GLU A 26 -20.55 -30.36 10.74
CA GLU A 26 -20.42 -31.81 11.00
C GLU A 26 -21.49 -32.34 11.97
N GLY A 27 -22.26 -31.46 12.62
CA GLY A 27 -23.23 -31.84 13.66
C GLY A 27 -22.58 -32.29 14.98
N ASN A 28 -21.33 -31.91 15.21
CA ASN A 28 -20.53 -32.25 16.40
C ASN A 28 -20.63 -31.22 17.53
N ALA A 29 -21.31 -30.09 17.30
CA ALA A 29 -21.51 -29.05 18.32
C ALA A 29 -22.53 -29.47 19.40
N SER A 30 -22.32 -29.02 20.64
CA SER A 30 -23.29 -29.19 21.72
C SER A 30 -24.60 -28.44 21.43
N ARG A 31 -25.70 -28.76 22.14
CA ARG A 31 -26.99 -28.04 21.92
C ARG A 31 -26.88 -26.56 22.26
N GLU A 32 -26.11 -26.24 23.28
CA GLU A 32 -25.82 -24.86 23.70
C GLU A 32 -25.03 -24.13 22.62
N ASP A 33 -24.01 -24.77 22.06
CA ASP A 33 -23.16 -24.19 21.02
C ASP A 33 -23.89 -24.02 19.69
N LEU A 34 -24.72 -25.00 19.29
CA LEU A 34 -25.58 -24.92 18.11
C LEU A 34 -26.48 -23.68 18.18
N ARG A 35 -27.22 -23.51 19.29
CA ARG A 35 -28.10 -22.36 19.47
C ARG A 35 -27.33 -21.04 19.41
N ARG A 36 -26.13 -20.98 20.00
CA ARG A 36 -25.28 -19.79 19.96
C ARG A 36 -24.83 -19.49 18.52
N VAL A 37 -24.40 -20.51 17.77
CA VAL A 37 -24.00 -20.38 16.36
C VAL A 37 -25.18 -19.90 15.53
N GLU A 38 -26.34 -20.54 15.63
CA GLU A 38 -27.57 -20.14 14.91
C GLU A 38 -27.94 -18.69 15.17
N ASN A 39 -27.94 -18.26 16.44
CA ASN A 39 -28.20 -16.87 16.80
C ASN A 39 -27.17 -15.93 16.15
N HIS A 40 -25.89 -16.27 16.18
CA HIS A 40 -24.85 -15.46 15.55
C HIS A 40 -25.01 -15.37 14.03
N LEU A 41 -25.43 -16.45 13.37
CA LEU A 41 -25.66 -16.47 11.91
C LEU A 41 -26.85 -15.59 11.50
N LEU A 42 -27.85 -15.42 12.37
CA LEU A 42 -28.97 -14.50 12.14
C LEU A 42 -28.54 -13.03 12.23
N ASP A 43 -27.59 -12.72 13.11
CA ASP A 43 -27.14 -11.35 13.39
C ASP A 43 -25.93 -10.92 12.53
N CYS A 44 -25.14 -11.87 12.02
CA CYS A 44 -23.89 -11.61 11.30
C CYS A 44 -23.92 -12.18 9.86
N PRO A 45 -24.29 -11.35 8.86
CA PRO A 45 -24.33 -11.77 7.46
C PRO A 45 -23.00 -12.33 6.95
N LEU A 46 -21.87 -11.80 7.41
CA LEU A 46 -20.54 -12.27 7.02
C LEU A 46 -20.27 -13.71 7.48
N CYS A 47 -20.70 -14.08 8.68
CA CYS A 47 -20.55 -15.45 9.17
C CYS A 47 -21.53 -16.40 8.47
N SER A 48 -22.74 -15.94 8.15
CA SER A 48 -23.69 -16.69 7.32
C SER A 48 -23.11 -17.04 5.95
N ASP A 49 -22.55 -16.05 5.27
CA ASP A 49 -21.87 -16.24 3.98
C ASP A 49 -20.65 -17.18 4.11
N ALA A 50 -19.89 -17.07 5.19
CA ALA A 50 -18.73 -17.94 5.45
C ALA A 50 -19.14 -19.42 5.62
N VAL A 51 -20.17 -19.71 6.42
CA VAL A 51 -20.69 -21.07 6.62
C VAL A 51 -21.19 -21.65 5.30
N ASN A 52 -21.99 -20.90 4.55
CA ASN A 52 -22.50 -21.33 3.25
C ASN A 52 -21.36 -21.59 2.25
N GLY A 53 -20.35 -20.72 2.21
CA GLY A 53 -19.17 -20.90 1.37
C GLY A 53 -18.40 -22.19 1.69
N VAL A 54 -18.26 -22.52 2.98
CA VAL A 54 -17.63 -23.76 3.43
C VAL A 54 -18.49 -24.99 3.08
N GLU A 55 -19.80 -24.90 3.27
CA GLU A 55 -20.74 -25.98 2.91
C GLU A 55 -20.68 -26.29 1.41
N MET A 56 -20.66 -25.26 0.55
CA MET A 56 -20.57 -25.41 -0.89
C MET A 56 -19.21 -25.94 -1.37
N ALA A 57 -18.11 -25.49 -0.76
CA ALA A 57 -16.76 -25.91 -1.13
C ALA A 57 -16.36 -27.27 -0.51
N GLY A 58 -17.10 -27.72 0.50
CA GLY A 58 -16.79 -28.89 1.32
C GLY A 58 -15.80 -28.58 2.46
N LEU A 59 -15.86 -29.37 3.53
CA LEU A 59 -15.05 -29.16 4.74
C LEU A 59 -13.52 -29.30 4.53
N SER A 60 -13.12 -29.84 3.38
CA SER A 60 -11.72 -29.86 2.92
C SER A 60 -11.22 -28.49 2.44
N ALA A 61 -12.11 -27.52 2.21
CA ALA A 61 -11.76 -26.14 1.88
C ALA A 61 -11.49 -25.27 3.13
N ILE A 62 -11.88 -25.74 4.31
CA ILE A 62 -11.61 -25.06 5.59
C ILE A 62 -10.10 -24.81 5.84
N PRO A 63 -9.16 -25.74 5.58
CA PRO A 63 -7.71 -25.47 5.71
C PRO A 63 -7.17 -24.37 4.77
N VAL A 64 -7.98 -23.80 3.88
CA VAL A 64 -7.62 -22.56 3.16
C VAL A 64 -7.50 -21.37 4.13
N LEU A 65 -8.17 -21.39 5.29
CA LEU A 65 -8.02 -20.36 6.33
C LEU A 65 -6.69 -20.43 7.09
N GLU A 66 -6.11 -21.62 7.31
CA GLU A 66 -4.73 -21.73 7.82
C GLU A 66 -3.73 -21.04 6.88
N ASN A 67 -3.97 -21.13 5.57
CA ASN A 67 -3.17 -20.44 4.56
C ASN A 67 -3.37 -18.91 4.55
N PHE A 68 -4.42 -18.39 5.20
CA PHE A 68 -4.59 -16.95 5.37
C PHE A 68 -3.56 -16.38 6.35
N SER A 69 -3.10 -17.16 7.34
CA SER A 69 -1.98 -16.77 8.21
C SER A 69 -0.64 -16.73 7.46
N ALA A 70 -0.42 -17.69 6.55
CA ALA A 70 0.71 -17.69 5.63
C ALA A 70 0.62 -16.56 4.59
N PHE A 71 -0.59 -16.23 4.15
CA PHE A 71 -0.87 -15.06 3.32
C PHE A 71 -0.62 -13.76 4.07
N LYS A 72 -0.97 -13.68 5.37
CA LYS A 72 -0.65 -12.53 6.23
C LYS A 72 0.86 -12.33 6.39
N LYS A 73 1.67 -13.40 6.35
CA LYS A 73 3.14 -13.32 6.26
C LYS A 73 3.64 -12.84 4.89
N LYS A 74 2.84 -12.99 3.84
CA LYS A 74 3.15 -12.57 2.46
C LYS A 74 2.54 -11.23 2.07
N LEU A 75 1.55 -10.74 2.81
CA LEU A 75 1.21 -9.33 2.77
C LEU A 75 2.49 -8.62 3.19
N PRO A 76 3.10 -7.77 2.34
CA PRO A 76 4.09 -6.86 2.85
C PRO A 76 3.39 -6.20 4.02
N GLU A 77 3.99 -6.32 5.21
CA GLU A 77 3.54 -5.55 6.34
C GLU A 77 3.18 -4.18 5.77
N LEU A 78 1.99 -3.68 6.09
CA LEU A 78 1.71 -2.25 5.95
C LEU A 78 2.63 -1.51 6.96
N GLN A 79 3.93 -1.83 6.96
CA GLN A 79 5.05 -0.99 7.28
C GLN A 79 4.74 0.30 6.56
N GLU A 80 4.18 1.20 7.36
CA GLU A 80 4.28 2.64 7.26
C GLU A 80 5.10 2.99 6.05
N ALA A 81 4.42 3.42 4.98
CA ALA A 81 5.04 3.87 3.74
C ALA A 81 6.32 4.61 4.14
N LYS A 82 7.47 3.92 4.00
CA LYS A 82 8.72 4.35 4.60
C LYS A 82 9.02 5.66 3.92
N THR A 83 8.63 6.76 4.58
CA THR A 83 8.73 8.09 4.00
C THR A 83 10.20 8.21 3.74
N ARG A 84 10.54 8.20 2.44
CA ARG A 84 11.92 8.18 2.00
C ARG A 84 12.45 9.54 2.41
N ARG A 85 12.95 9.66 3.65
CA ARG A 85 13.49 10.91 4.17
C ARG A 85 14.57 11.30 3.20
N LEU A 86 14.28 12.33 2.41
CA LEU A 86 15.23 12.92 1.48
C LEU A 86 16.34 13.46 2.37
N THR A 87 17.50 12.78 2.36
CA THR A 87 18.64 13.28 3.10
C THR A 87 19.10 14.58 2.43
N PRO A 88 19.24 15.68 3.19
CA PRO A 88 19.47 17.01 2.61
C PRO A 88 20.76 17.09 1.77
N GLY A 89 21.73 16.21 2.03
CA GLY A 89 22.97 16.13 1.25
C GLY A 89 22.76 15.79 -0.24
N LYS A 90 21.75 14.98 -0.60
CA LYS A 90 21.48 14.64 -2.01
C LYS A 90 20.82 15.78 -2.78
N PHE A 91 20.12 16.68 -2.07
CA PHE A 91 19.53 17.89 -2.65
C PHE A 91 20.61 18.93 -2.99
N MET A 92 21.56 19.15 -2.07
CA MET A 92 22.71 20.04 -2.29
C MET A 92 23.56 19.58 -3.49
N ALA A 93 23.82 18.28 -3.61
CA ALA A 93 24.59 17.75 -4.74
C ALA A 93 23.91 17.99 -6.11
N ARG A 94 22.57 17.88 -6.17
CA ARG A 94 21.80 18.15 -7.41
C ARG A 94 21.78 19.64 -7.75
N ALA A 95 21.63 20.51 -6.75
CA ALA A 95 21.66 21.96 -6.96
C ALA A 95 23.03 22.43 -7.51
N ALA A 96 24.13 21.89 -6.97
CA ALA A 96 25.47 22.22 -7.44
C ALA A 96 25.72 21.80 -8.91
N ALA A 97 25.24 20.62 -9.32
CA ALA A 97 25.37 20.16 -10.70
C ALA A 97 24.62 21.07 -11.70
N ILE A 98 23.40 21.50 -11.35
CA ILE A 98 22.62 22.43 -12.18
C ILE A 98 23.33 23.78 -12.29
N ALA A 99 23.82 24.32 -11.18
CA ALA A 99 24.56 25.59 -11.18
C ALA A 99 25.83 25.51 -12.05
N ALA A 100 26.58 24.40 -12.00
CA ALA A 100 27.77 24.21 -12.82
C ALA A 100 27.47 24.24 -14.32
N ILE A 101 26.35 23.65 -14.76
CA ILE A 101 25.94 23.68 -16.18
C ILE A 101 25.62 25.12 -16.62
N PHE A 102 24.88 25.88 -15.81
CA PHE A 102 24.58 27.28 -16.12
C PHE A 102 25.83 28.15 -16.19
N VAL A 103 26.79 27.95 -15.27
CA VAL A 103 28.06 28.69 -15.27
C VAL A 103 28.87 28.36 -16.53
N LEU A 104 29.01 27.08 -16.88
CA LEU A 104 29.73 26.67 -18.09
C LEU A 104 29.06 27.21 -19.36
N GLY A 105 27.73 27.16 -19.43
CA GLY A 105 26.96 27.72 -20.54
C GLY A 105 27.13 29.23 -20.68
N ALA A 106 27.08 29.98 -19.57
CA ALA A 106 27.29 31.42 -19.56
C ALA A 106 28.72 31.80 -20.00
N VAL A 107 29.74 31.07 -19.51
CA VAL A 107 31.14 31.29 -19.91
C VAL A 107 31.33 30.99 -21.40
N ALA A 108 30.77 29.88 -21.91
CA ALA A 108 30.83 29.56 -23.33
C ALA A 108 30.11 30.62 -24.17
N TYR A 109 28.93 31.07 -23.75
CA TYR A 109 28.17 32.11 -24.43
C TYR A 109 28.95 33.43 -24.51
N ILE A 110 29.55 33.87 -23.42
CA ILE A 110 30.37 35.09 -23.40
C ILE A 110 31.57 34.94 -24.34
N ASN A 111 32.30 33.81 -24.29
CA ASN A 111 33.44 33.56 -25.17
C ASN A 111 33.04 33.54 -26.66
N LEU A 112 31.92 32.90 -27.01
CA LEU A 112 31.41 32.91 -28.39
C LEU A 112 30.89 34.29 -28.82
N SER A 113 30.34 35.08 -27.89
CA SER A 113 29.83 36.42 -28.20
C SER A 113 30.94 37.46 -28.39
N GLN A 114 32.07 37.28 -27.71
CA GLN A 114 33.26 38.13 -27.82
C GLN A 114 34.25 37.64 -28.89
N ALA A 115 34.09 36.40 -29.37
CA ALA A 115 34.82 35.94 -30.55
C ALA A 115 34.57 36.94 -31.69
N PRO A 116 35.63 37.49 -32.31
CA PRO A 116 35.48 38.48 -33.36
C PRO A 116 34.65 37.85 -34.49
N ARG A 117 33.38 38.26 -34.59
CA ARG A 117 32.55 37.95 -35.76
C ARG A 117 33.34 38.39 -36.97
N GLY A 118 33.34 37.56 -38.02
CA GLY A 118 34.26 37.58 -39.17
C GLY A 118 34.42 38.88 -39.96
N ASP A 119 34.01 40.04 -39.44
CA ASP A 119 34.21 41.37 -40.00
C ASP A 119 35.69 41.65 -40.30
N LYS A 120 36.63 41.07 -39.54
CA LYS A 120 38.08 41.17 -39.83
C LYS A 120 38.53 40.31 -41.01
N LEU A 121 37.88 39.16 -41.25
CA LEU A 121 38.22 38.28 -42.37
C LEU A 121 37.67 38.82 -43.71
N PHE A 122 36.50 39.45 -43.69
CA PHE A 122 35.96 40.13 -44.87
C PHE A 122 36.75 41.38 -45.24
N ALA A 123 37.25 42.15 -44.25
CA ALA A 123 38.04 43.34 -44.51
C ALA A 123 39.41 43.05 -45.16
N GLU A 124 40.03 41.91 -44.87
CA GLU A 124 41.37 41.54 -45.38
C GLU A 124 41.35 40.95 -46.80
N TYR A 125 40.24 40.34 -47.23
CA TYR A 125 40.10 39.76 -48.58
C TYR A 125 39.44 40.69 -49.61
N PHE A 126 38.73 41.74 -49.18
CA PHE A 126 37.95 42.61 -50.06
C PHE A 126 38.35 44.09 -50.00
N SER A 127 39.53 44.43 -49.44
CA SER A 127 40.15 45.76 -49.54
C SER A 127 41.19 45.84 -50.65
#